data_AF-A0A660LWH4-F1
#
_entry.id   AF-A0A660LWH4-F1
#
_cell.length_a   1.000
_cell.length_b   1.000
_cell.length_c   1.000
_cell.angle_alpha   90.00
_cell.angle_beta   90.00
_cell.angle_gamma   90.00
#
_symmetry.space_group_name_H-M   'P 1'
#
loop_
_entity.id
_entity.type
_entity.pdbx_description
1 polymer ?
#
loop_
_entity_poly.entity_id
_entity_poly.type
_entity_poly.pdbx_seq_one_letter_code
_entity_poly.pdbx_strand_id
1 'polypeptide(L)'
;MHIAILGRQPALSVAELERLYGTHAVRWFSEQAALVDSPNFNFEILGGSQKAGKVIFELNHHNWLTASRKIVQYYTGKWQAREHKITLGISVYGFNIPPRDVQKTGLIIKKKLRETNTSLRLIPNA
;
A
#
# COMPACT_ATOMS: atom_id res chain seq x y z
N MET A 1 -3.85 -10.21 -7.64
CA MET A 1 -3.84 -9.98 -6.19
C MET A 1 -3.91 -8.51 -5.77
N HIS A 2 -4.90 -8.20 -4.93
CA HIS A 2 -5.11 -6.93 -4.22
C HIS A 2 -5.10 -7.16 -2.71
N ILE A 3 -4.82 -6.11 -1.94
CA ILE A 3 -4.99 -6.08 -0.49
C ILE A 3 -6.08 -5.08 -0.13
N ALA A 4 -7.00 -5.48 0.75
CA ALA A 4 -8.05 -4.64 1.30
C ALA A 4 -7.80 -4.40 2.78
N ILE A 5 -7.84 -3.13 3.19
CA ILE A 5 -7.82 -2.71 4.60
C ILE A 5 -9.27 -2.70 5.09
N LEU A 6 -9.57 -3.56 6.04
CA LEU A 6 -10.92 -3.85 6.50
C LEU A 6 -11.48 -2.72 7.38
N GLY A 7 -12.79 -2.65 7.49
CA GLY A 7 -13.52 -1.67 8.28
C GLY A 7 -13.59 -2.04 9.76
N ARG A 8 -14.51 -1.37 10.47
CA ARG A 8 -14.71 -1.54 11.93
C ARG A 8 -15.11 -2.96 12.33
N GLN A 9 -15.71 -3.73 11.42
CA GLN A 9 -16.10 -5.12 11.66
C GLN A 9 -15.39 -6.02 10.62
N PRO A 10 -14.14 -6.44 10.88
CA PRO A 10 -13.32 -7.19 9.92
C PRO A 10 -13.99 -8.47 9.42
N ALA A 11 -14.66 -9.22 10.31
CA ALA A 11 -15.35 -10.45 9.95
C ALA A 11 -16.45 -10.23 8.90
N LEU A 12 -17.29 -9.20 9.08
CA LEU A 12 -18.30 -8.84 8.07
C LEU A 12 -17.66 -8.33 6.77
N SER A 13 -16.55 -7.60 6.89
CA SER A 13 -15.81 -7.07 5.74
C SER A 13 -15.26 -8.21 4.88
N VAL A 14 -14.72 -9.27 5.50
CA VAL A 14 -14.25 -10.46 4.78
C VAL A 14 -15.42 -11.27 4.21
N ALA A 15 -16.52 -11.42 4.94
CA ALA A 15 -17.71 -12.09 4.41
C ALA A 15 -18.27 -11.40 3.16
N GLU A 16 -18.24 -10.06 3.10
CA GLU A 16 -18.58 -9.29 1.89
C GLU A 16 -17.63 -9.62 0.73
N LEU A 17 -16.31 -9.63 0.98
CA LEU A 17 -15.32 -9.99 -0.03
C LEU A 17 -15.53 -11.42 -0.55
N GLU A 18 -15.77 -12.39 0.33
CA GLU A 18 -16.03 -13.79 -0.03
C GLU A 18 -17.32 -13.93 -0.83
N ARG A 19 -18.35 -13.15 -0.49
CA ARG A 19 -19.63 -13.12 -1.23
C ARG A 19 -19.49 -12.58 -2.65
N LEU A 20 -18.58 -11.64 -2.87
CA LEU A 20 -18.36 -10.98 -4.18
C LEU A 20 -17.34 -11.72 -5.05
N TYR A 21 -16.26 -12.24 -4.46
CA TYR A 21 -15.11 -12.79 -5.18
C TYR A 21 -14.94 -14.31 -5.01
N GLY A 22 -15.69 -14.93 -4.09
CA GLY A 22 -15.59 -16.34 -3.75
C GLY A 22 -14.59 -16.61 -2.62
N THR A 23 -14.88 -17.60 -1.78
CA THR A 23 -14.06 -17.99 -0.62
C THR A 23 -12.64 -18.42 -1.00
N HIS A 24 -12.46 -19.02 -2.19
CA HIS A 24 -11.13 -19.43 -2.66
C HIS A 24 -10.25 -18.26 -3.11
N ALA A 25 -10.85 -17.12 -3.46
CA ALA A 25 -10.14 -15.93 -3.91
C ALA A 25 -9.78 -14.98 -2.77
N VAL A 26 -10.32 -15.20 -1.56
CA VAL A 26 -10.14 -14.31 -0.41
C VAL A 26 -9.37 -15.06 0.68
N ARG A 27 -8.33 -14.41 1.21
CA ARG A 27 -7.58 -14.94 2.36
C ARG A 27 -7.33 -13.85 3.37
N TRP A 28 -7.45 -14.18 4.64
CA TRP A 28 -6.97 -13.32 5.72
C TRP A 28 -5.47 -13.07 5.56
N PHE A 29 -5.05 -11.83 5.74
CA PHE A 29 -3.65 -11.44 5.78
C PHE A 29 -3.23 -10.98 7.18
N SER A 30 -4.14 -10.32 7.89
CA SER A 30 -3.99 -9.93 9.30
C SER A 30 -5.38 -9.61 9.89
N GLU A 31 -5.46 -9.30 11.17
CA GLU A 31 -6.69 -8.84 11.85
C GLU A 31 -7.42 -7.67 11.15
N GLN A 32 -6.68 -6.84 10.40
CA GLN A 32 -7.20 -5.62 9.76
C GLN A 32 -7.11 -5.64 8.23
N ALA A 33 -6.67 -6.75 7.63
CA ALA A 33 -6.48 -6.81 6.18
C ALA A 33 -6.73 -8.21 5.60
N ALA A 34 -7.28 -8.23 4.39
CA ALA A 34 -7.46 -9.43 3.58
C ALA A 34 -6.84 -9.26 2.20
N LEU A 35 -6.43 -10.37 1.60
CA LEU A 35 -5.98 -10.42 0.22
C LEU A 35 -7.08 -10.98 -0.66
N VAL A 36 -7.22 -10.41 -1.85
CA VAL A 36 -8.20 -10.79 -2.84
C VAL A 36 -7.48 -11.08 -4.15
N ASP A 37 -7.59 -12.31 -4.64
CA ASP A 37 -7.07 -12.71 -5.93
C ASP A 37 -8.16 -12.84 -6.98
N SER A 38 -8.56 -11.67 -7.49
CA SER A 38 -9.48 -11.56 -8.61
C SER A 38 -8.96 -10.53 -9.62
N PRO A 39 -8.99 -10.83 -10.93
CA PRO A 39 -8.66 -9.86 -11.96
C PRO A 39 -9.69 -8.71 -12.04
N ASN A 40 -10.92 -8.97 -11.60
CA ASN A 40 -12.04 -8.03 -11.66
C ASN A 40 -12.29 -7.33 -10.30
N PHE A 41 -11.24 -7.18 -9.49
CA PHE A 41 -11.36 -6.48 -8.21
C PHE A 41 -11.86 -5.05 -8.42
N ASN A 42 -12.97 -4.73 -7.77
CA ASN A 42 -13.60 -3.42 -7.81
C ASN A 42 -13.78 -2.89 -6.38
N PHE A 43 -13.10 -1.80 -6.05
CA PHE A 43 -13.20 -1.18 -4.72
C PHE A 43 -14.52 -0.41 -4.53
N GLU A 44 -15.09 0.15 -5.60
CA GLU A 44 -16.26 1.05 -5.53
C GLU A 44 -17.55 0.35 -5.05
N ILE A 45 -17.58 -0.99 -5.09
CA ILE A 45 -18.72 -1.79 -4.65
C ILE A 45 -18.59 -2.30 -3.21
N LEU A 46 -17.48 -1.98 -2.52
CA LEU A 46 -17.21 -2.47 -1.17
C LEU A 46 -17.74 -1.49 -0.13
N GLY A 47 -18.58 -1.97 0.80
CA GLY A 47 -19.01 -1.21 1.98
C GLY A 47 -18.19 -1.51 3.23
N GLY A 48 -17.56 -2.70 3.29
CA GLY A 48 -16.80 -3.16 4.45
C GLY A 48 -15.32 -2.78 4.46
N SER A 49 -14.76 -2.26 3.36
CA SER A 49 -13.33 -1.95 3.25
C SER A 49 -13.07 -0.44 3.24
N GLN A 50 -12.07 0.01 3.98
CA GLN A 50 -11.72 1.44 4.06
C GLN A 50 -10.77 1.87 2.93
N LYS A 51 -9.87 0.97 2.52
CA LYS A 51 -8.90 1.20 1.44
C LYS A 51 -8.58 -0.12 0.75
N ALA A 52 -8.14 -0.04 -0.49
CA ALA A 52 -7.53 -1.18 -1.17
C ALA A 52 -6.34 -0.74 -2.02
N GLY A 53 -5.48 -1.70 -2.35
CA GLY A 53 -4.32 -1.46 -3.18
C GLY A 53 -3.87 -2.71 -3.91
N LYS A 54 -3.13 -2.52 -5.00
CA LYS A 54 -2.46 -3.61 -5.70
C LYS A 54 -1.21 -4.02 -4.92
N VAL A 55 -1.02 -5.31 -4.70
CA VAL A 55 0.23 -5.82 -4.11
C VAL A 55 1.33 -5.76 -5.16
N ILE A 56 2.43 -5.08 -4.83
CA ILE A 56 3.57 -4.88 -5.75
C ILE A 56 4.73 -5.84 -5.44
N PHE A 57 4.99 -6.10 -4.17
CA PHE A 57 5.98 -7.07 -3.71
C PHE A 57 5.58 -7.59 -2.33
N GLU A 58 6.04 -8.79 -2.01
CA GLU A 58 5.93 -9.43 -0.70
C GLU A 58 7.35 -9.59 -0.13
N LEU A 59 7.50 -9.34 1.18
CA LEU A 59 8.79 -9.40 1.87
C LEU A 59 8.67 -10.39 3.03
N ASN A 60 9.58 -11.36 3.09
CA ASN A 60 9.54 -12.45 4.07
C ASN A 60 9.91 -12.04 5.51
N HIS A 61 10.30 -10.78 5.73
CA HIS A 61 10.80 -10.31 7.04
C HIS A 61 10.16 -8.99 7.46
N HIS A 62 9.80 -8.90 8.73
CA HIS A 62 9.24 -7.74 9.43
C HIS A 62 10.28 -6.63 9.70
N ASN A 63 11.10 -6.27 8.70
CA ASN A 63 12.14 -5.25 8.85
C ASN A 63 11.85 -4.01 7.97
N TRP A 64 11.51 -2.90 8.64
CA TRP A 64 11.25 -1.61 7.99
C TRP A 64 12.44 -1.10 7.18
N LEU A 65 13.68 -1.32 7.62
CA LEU A 65 14.86 -0.87 6.88
C LEU A 65 14.94 -1.56 5.51
N THR A 66 14.64 -2.85 5.46
CA THR A 66 14.62 -3.62 4.20
C THR A 66 13.46 -3.17 3.32
N ALA A 67 12.26 -3.01 3.89
CA ALA A 67 11.08 -2.53 3.18
C ALA A 67 11.29 -1.13 2.60
N SER A 68 11.75 -0.17 3.39
CA SER A 68 12.03 1.20 2.95
C SER A 68 13.05 1.26 1.82
N ARG A 69 14.15 0.49 1.89
CA ARG A 69 15.13 0.40 0.79
C ARG A 69 14.50 -0.13 -0.50
N LYS A 70 13.70 -1.19 -0.41
CA LYS A 70 12.99 -1.77 -1.57
C LYS A 70 11.96 -0.81 -2.17
N ILE A 71 11.16 -0.14 -1.33
CA ILE A 71 10.20 0.90 -1.74
C ILE A 71 10.94 2.00 -2.51
N VAL A 72 12.02 2.54 -1.94
CA VAL A 72 12.82 3.61 -2.57
C VAL A 72 13.35 3.15 -3.93
N GLN A 73 13.98 1.98 -3.99
CA GLN A 73 14.54 1.46 -5.24
C GLN A 73 13.47 1.30 -6.32
N TYR A 74 12.35 0.67 -5.98
CA TYR A 74 11.28 0.37 -6.92
C TYR A 74 10.63 1.66 -7.46
N TYR A 75 10.21 2.56 -6.58
CA TYR A 75 9.44 3.73 -6.99
C TYR A 75 10.31 4.81 -7.62
N THR A 76 11.58 4.96 -7.25
CA THR A 76 12.49 5.84 -7.99
C THR A 76 12.65 5.35 -9.42
N GLY A 77 12.90 4.05 -9.65
CA GLY A 77 13.04 3.51 -11.01
C GLY A 77 11.74 3.56 -11.82
N LYS A 78 10.59 3.33 -11.18
CA LYS A 78 9.27 3.37 -11.85
C LYS A 78 8.81 4.78 -12.23
N TRP A 79 9.23 5.78 -11.47
CA TRP A 79 8.76 7.16 -11.63
C TRP A 79 9.81 8.12 -12.19
N GLN A 80 11.03 7.65 -12.48
CA GLN A 80 12.03 8.47 -13.15
C GLN A 80 11.48 9.01 -14.48
N ALA A 81 11.84 10.25 -14.81
CA ALA A 81 11.47 10.94 -16.04
C ALA A 81 9.94 11.05 -16.29
N ARG A 82 9.10 10.98 -15.24
CA ARG A 82 7.69 11.33 -15.38
C ARG A 82 7.52 12.84 -15.46
N GLU A 83 6.74 13.29 -16.44
CA GLU A 83 6.43 14.71 -16.68
C GLU A 83 5.45 15.29 -15.66
N HIS A 84 4.55 14.46 -15.10
CA HIS A 84 3.53 14.93 -14.16
C HIS A 84 4.01 14.89 -12.71
N LYS A 85 3.48 15.84 -11.92
CA LYS A 85 3.71 15.92 -10.47
C LYS A 85 3.05 14.76 -9.75
N ILE A 86 3.85 13.99 -9.01
CA ILE A 86 3.38 12.83 -8.23
C ILE A 86 3.03 13.29 -6.81
N THR A 87 1.87 12.88 -6.30
CA THR A 87 1.52 13.04 -4.89
C THR A 87 1.61 11.70 -4.17
N LEU A 88 2.38 11.63 -3.09
CA LEU A 88 2.66 10.40 -2.35
C LEU A 88 2.25 10.57 -0.88
N GLY A 89 1.36 9.70 -0.43
CA GLY A 89 1.16 9.40 0.99
C GLY A 89 1.66 7.99 1.28
N ILE A 90 2.18 7.77 2.49
CA ILE A 90 2.61 6.44 2.95
C ILE A 90 1.75 6.11 4.16
N SER A 91 1.26 4.89 4.25
CA SER A 91 0.53 4.40 5.43
C SER A 91 1.10 3.03 5.78
N VAL A 92 1.31 2.79 7.07
CA VAL A 92 1.84 1.53 7.59
C VAL A 92 0.79 0.93 8.52
N TYR A 93 0.49 -0.35 8.32
CA TYR A 93 -0.54 -1.07 9.05
C TYR A 93 0.09 -2.27 9.75
N GLY A 94 -0.19 -2.43 11.05
CA GLY A 94 0.21 -3.62 11.81
C GLY A 94 1.68 -3.61 12.27
N PHE A 95 2.37 -2.49 12.10
CA PHE A 95 3.72 -2.29 12.62
C PHE A 95 3.78 -1.01 13.44
N ASN A 96 4.52 -1.04 14.54
CA ASN A 96 4.82 0.13 15.34
C ASN A 96 6.08 0.83 14.81
N ILE A 97 5.93 1.57 13.70
CA ILE A 97 7.03 2.31 13.08
C ILE A 97 6.88 3.80 13.42
N PRO A 98 7.93 4.46 13.94
CA PRO A 98 7.89 5.90 14.18
C PRO A 98 7.53 6.68 12.91
N PRO A 99 6.59 7.65 12.95
CA PRO A 99 6.20 8.45 11.78
C PRO A 99 7.39 9.11 11.06
N ARG A 100 8.43 9.49 11.82
CA ARG A 100 9.69 10.03 11.28
C ARG A 100 10.39 9.08 10.30
N ASP A 101 10.33 7.77 10.53
CA ASP A 101 11.03 6.77 9.71
C ASP A 101 10.25 6.47 8.43
N VAL A 102 8.92 6.54 8.51
CA VAL A 102 8.02 6.52 7.36
C VAL A 102 8.25 7.76 6.50
N GLN A 103 8.29 8.94 7.12
CA GLN A 103 8.53 10.21 6.46
C GLN A 103 9.90 10.25 5.77
N LYS A 104 10.94 9.75 6.44
CA LYS A 104 12.31 9.64 5.89
C LYS A 104 12.32 8.88 4.57
N THR A 105 11.55 7.79 4.47
CA THR A 105 11.43 7.00 3.24
C THR A 105 10.87 7.83 2.08
N GLY A 106 9.79 8.57 2.33
CA GLY A 106 9.21 9.47 1.32
C GLY A 106 10.16 10.60 0.90
N LEU A 107 10.91 11.17 1.84
CA LEU A 107 11.90 12.23 1.56
C LEU A 107 13.05 11.73 0.69
N ILE A 108 13.52 10.49 0.90
CA ILE A 108 14.56 9.87 0.08
C ILE A 108 14.04 9.70 -1.36
N ILE A 109 12.81 9.22 -1.56
CA ILE A 109 12.19 9.10 -2.90
C ILE A 109 12.12 10.46 -3.57
N LYS A 110 11.61 11.48 -2.87
CA LYS A 110 11.50 12.85 -3.36
C LYS A 110 12.86 13.40 -3.82
N LYS A 111 13.92 13.19 -3.02
CA LYS A 111 15.27 13.65 -3.33
C LYS A 111 15.78 12.99 -4.62
N LYS A 112 15.67 11.67 -4.73
CA LYS A 112 16.15 10.91 -5.91
C LYS A 112 15.38 11.26 -7.19
N LEU A 113 14.06 11.45 -7.10
CA LEU A 113 13.26 11.83 -8.28
C LEU A 113 13.56 13.25 -8.76
N ARG A 114 13.94 14.15 -7.86
CA ARG A 114 14.38 15.50 -8.23
C ARG A 114 15.64 15.46 -9.10
N GLU A 115 16.54 14.50 -8.88
CA GLU A 115 17.75 14.29 -9.69
C GLU A 115 17.39 13.85 -11.13
N THR A 116 16.20 13.27 -11.34
CA THR A 116 15.69 12.85 -12.65
C THR A 116 14.60 13.80 -13.20
N ASN A 117 14.57 15.06 -12.76
CA ASN A 117 13.57 16.08 -13.14
C ASN A 117 12.10 15.71 -12.85
N THR A 118 11.83 14.77 -11.94
CA THR A 118 10.47 14.40 -11.55
C THR A 118 10.08 15.06 -10.24
N SER A 119 8.95 15.77 -10.23
CA SER A 119 8.43 16.47 -9.05
C SER A 119 7.55 15.55 -8.19
N LEU A 120 7.81 15.52 -6.88
CA LEU A 120 7.02 14.76 -5.91
C LEU A 120 6.58 15.61 -4.71
N ARG A 121 5.27 15.63 -4.46
CA ARG A 121 4.64 16.15 -3.24
C ARG A 121 4.47 15.01 -2.24
N LEU A 122 5.16 15.09 -1.12
CA LEU A 122 5.02 14.15 -0.01
C LEU A 122 3.96 14.67 0.97
N ILE A 123 2.99 13.83 1.32
CA ILE A 123 2.03 14.09 2.40
C ILE A 123 2.72 13.74 3.72
N PRO A 124 2.80 14.67 4.69
CA PRO A 124 3.40 14.38 5.99
C PRO A 124 2.67 13.26 6.74
N ASN A 125 3.44 12.42 7.41
CA ASN A 125 2.92 11.51 8.42
C ASN A 125 2.90 12.26 9.76
N ALA A 126 1.72 12.34 10.39
CA ALA A 126 1.53 12.92 11.72
C ALA A 126 1.81 11.87 12.82
#